data_AF-A0A7W4UL59-F1
#
_entry.id   AF-A0A7W4UL59-F1
#
_cell.length_a   1.000
_cell.length_b   1.000
_cell.length_c   1.000
_cell.angle_alpha   90.00
_cell.angle_beta   90.00
_cell.angle_gamma   90.00
#
_symmetry.space_group_name_H-M   'P 1'
#
loop_
_entity.id
_entity.type
_entity.pdbx_description
1 polymer ?
#
loop_
_entity_poly.entity_id
_entity_poly.type
_entity_poly.pdbx_seq_one_letter_code
_entity_poly.pdbx_strand_id
1 'polypeptide(L)'
;MCTTYAGELAEQVLTRMLWSRRSAGIVRPHVPVWMFGSRAALAALIVDHDQTHPDAPADGEDRVTSILEHVLAVAGDVAAAAAAHRDWVLGGGEGSEPANPYRCPVAGINARAHGRPDPQLLARARDVLTYLPALAGAPESPRTTAGLIRELRAARDHEDRELPDVDDLDLP
;
A
#
# COMPACT_ATOMS: atom_id res chain seq x y z
N MET A 1 -8.80 0.75 -18.87
CA MET A 1 -7.70 -0.12 -18.40
C MET A 1 -8.27 -1.52 -18.26
N CYS A 2 -7.68 -2.52 -18.93
CA CYS A 2 -8.05 -3.92 -18.71
C CYS A 2 -7.38 -4.37 -17.41
N THR A 3 -8.16 -4.81 -16.41
CA THR A 3 -7.60 -5.35 -15.17
C THR A 3 -7.01 -6.72 -15.46
N THR A 4 -5.76 -6.98 -15.07
CA THR A 4 -5.19 -8.33 -15.19
C THR A 4 -5.79 -9.24 -14.11
N TYR A 5 -5.78 -10.55 -14.34
CA TYR A 5 -6.26 -11.51 -13.35
C TYR A 5 -5.52 -11.39 -12.00
N ALA A 6 -4.20 -11.15 -12.01
CA ALA A 6 -3.44 -10.89 -10.79
C ALA A 6 -3.88 -9.60 -10.08
N GLY A 7 -4.25 -8.57 -10.86
CA GLY A 7 -4.84 -7.34 -10.34
C GLY A 7 -6.17 -7.57 -9.60
N GLU A 8 -7.08 -8.34 -10.17
CA GLU A 8 -8.36 -8.68 -9.54
C GLU A 8 -8.18 -9.49 -8.25
N LEU A 9 -7.22 -10.41 -8.22
CA LEU A 9 -6.87 -11.17 -7.03
C LEU A 9 -6.26 -10.27 -5.95
N ALA A 10 -5.37 -9.34 -6.32
CA ALA A 10 -4.78 -8.38 -5.41
C ALA A 10 -5.86 -7.50 -4.76
N GLU A 11 -6.84 -7.04 -5.53
CA GLU A 11 -7.98 -6.27 -5.01
C GLU A 11 -8.83 -7.10 -4.05
N GLN A 12 -9.16 -8.35 -4.37
CA GLN A 12 -9.88 -9.25 -3.46
C GLN A 12 -9.13 -9.48 -2.14
N VAL A 13 -7.80 -9.66 -2.20
CA VAL A 13 -6.97 -9.79 -1.00
C VAL A 13 -7.00 -8.49 -0.18
N LEU A 14 -6.86 -7.33 -0.81
CA LEU A 14 -6.90 -6.02 -0.14
C LEU A 14 -8.25 -5.75 0.53
N THR A 15 -9.36 -6.05 -0.14
CA THR A 15 -10.70 -5.93 0.47
C THR A 15 -10.81 -6.82 1.72
N ARG A 16 -10.26 -8.04 1.70
CA ARG A 16 -10.22 -8.89 2.90
C ARG A 16 -9.38 -8.28 4.02
N MET A 17 -8.23 -7.68 3.70
CA MET A 17 -7.37 -7.01 4.70
C MET A 17 -8.03 -5.75 5.30
N LEU A 18 -8.73 -4.98 4.46
CA LEU A 18 -9.51 -3.81 4.87
C LEU A 18 -10.57 -4.21 5.89
N TRP A 19 -11.34 -5.25 5.59
CA TRP A 19 -12.47 -5.68 6.41
C TRP A 19 -12.08 -6.51 7.63
N SER A 20 -10.86 -7.06 7.70
CA SER A 20 -10.45 -7.91 8.82
C SER A 20 -8.95 -7.85 9.14
N ARG A 21 -8.64 -7.50 10.40
CA ARG A 21 -7.28 -7.54 10.95
C ARG A 21 -6.70 -8.94 10.92
N ARG A 22 -7.53 -9.96 11.17
CA ARG A 22 -7.09 -11.36 11.10
C ARG A 22 -6.65 -11.72 9.69
N SER A 23 -7.43 -11.36 8.66
CA SER A 23 -7.02 -11.57 7.28
C SER A 23 -5.74 -10.80 6.94
N ALA A 24 -5.60 -9.55 7.37
CA ALA A 24 -4.35 -8.80 7.23
C ALA A 24 -3.15 -9.49 7.91
N GLY A 25 -3.35 -10.06 9.09
CA GLY A 25 -2.34 -10.84 9.80
C GLY A 25 -1.92 -12.12 9.07
N ILE A 26 -2.85 -12.79 8.37
CA ILE A 26 -2.57 -13.96 7.54
C ILE A 26 -1.83 -13.56 6.25
N VAL A 27 -2.24 -12.46 5.60
CA VAL A 27 -1.68 -12.03 4.31
C VAL A 27 -0.24 -11.53 4.45
N ARG A 28 0.04 -10.69 5.45
CA ARG A 28 1.32 -9.98 5.64
C ARG A 28 2.58 -10.86 5.60
N PRO A 29 2.67 -12.01 6.29
CA PRO A 29 3.86 -12.88 6.22
C PRO A 29 3.99 -13.63 4.88
N HIS A 30 2.94 -13.62 4.04
CA HIS A 30 2.87 -14.43 2.82
C HIS A 30 2.84 -13.61 1.54
N VAL A 31 2.43 -12.35 1.57
CA VAL A 31 2.31 -11.52 0.37
C VAL A 31 3.16 -10.27 0.55
N PRO A 32 4.35 -10.22 -0.05
CA PRO A 32 5.15 -9.00 -0.13
C PRO A 32 4.33 -7.85 -0.74
N VAL A 33 4.55 -6.63 -0.26
CA VAL A 33 3.74 -5.46 -0.66
C VAL A 33 3.78 -5.18 -2.17
N TRP A 34 4.90 -5.53 -2.84
CA TRP A 34 5.07 -5.33 -4.28
C TRP A 34 4.11 -6.19 -5.12
N MET A 35 3.63 -7.34 -4.60
CA MET A 35 2.69 -8.21 -5.33
C MET A 35 1.33 -7.54 -5.57
N PHE A 36 1.00 -6.48 -4.81
CA PHE A 36 -0.21 -5.69 -5.02
C PHE A 36 -0.11 -4.68 -6.17
N GLY A 37 1.05 -4.57 -6.83
CA GLY A 37 1.25 -3.70 -7.99
C GLY A 37 0.82 -2.25 -7.73
N SER A 38 -0.08 -1.73 -8.55
CA SER A 38 -0.61 -0.35 -8.42
C SER A 38 -1.34 -0.08 -7.10
N ARG A 39 -1.72 -1.12 -6.34
CA ARG A 39 -2.40 -1.02 -5.05
C ARG A 39 -1.48 -1.23 -3.85
N ALA A 40 -0.15 -1.32 -4.05
CA ALA A 40 0.83 -1.51 -2.97
C ALA A 40 0.76 -0.43 -1.87
N ALA A 41 0.41 0.81 -2.24
CA ALA A 41 0.23 1.90 -1.29
C ALA A 41 -0.87 1.61 -0.25
N LEU A 42 -2.00 1.05 -0.69
CA LEU A 42 -3.09 0.67 0.21
C LEU A 42 -2.66 -0.45 1.16
N ALA A 43 -1.97 -1.48 0.67
CA ALA A 43 -1.43 -2.54 1.53
C ALA A 43 -0.51 -1.96 2.62
N ALA A 44 0.38 -1.04 2.25
CA ALA A 44 1.27 -0.36 3.19
C ALA A 44 0.50 0.43 4.26
N LEU A 45 -0.53 1.18 3.87
CA LEU A 45 -1.37 1.96 4.79
C LEU A 45 -2.20 1.10 5.75
N ILE A 46 -2.70 -0.07 5.30
CA ILE A 46 -3.38 -1.01 6.20
C ILE A 46 -2.41 -1.56 7.26
N VAL A 47 -1.19 -1.90 6.85
CA VAL A 47 -0.16 -2.40 7.78
C VAL A 47 0.25 -1.29 8.76
N ASP A 48 0.41 -0.06 8.27
CA ASP A 48 0.71 1.12 9.08
C ASP A 48 -0.36 1.36 10.14
N HIS A 49 -1.63 1.37 9.73
CA HIS A 49 -2.78 1.48 10.62
C HIS A 49 -2.77 0.38 11.70
N ASP A 50 -2.62 -0.89 11.31
CA ASP A 50 -2.62 -2.00 12.27
C ASP A 50 -1.46 -1.96 13.28
N GLN A 51 -0.32 -1.35 12.91
CA GLN A 51 0.83 -1.19 13.80
C GLN A 51 0.67 0.01 14.74
N THR A 52 0.06 1.10 14.27
CA THR A 52 -0.07 2.36 15.02
C THR A 52 -1.35 2.45 15.86
N HIS A 53 -2.39 1.66 15.51
CA HIS A 53 -3.70 1.64 16.16
C HIS A 53 -4.10 0.22 16.59
N PRO A 54 -3.39 -0.41 17.56
CA PRO A 54 -3.66 -1.78 17.99
C PRO A 54 -5.09 -1.95 18.56
N ASP A 55 -5.64 -0.90 19.17
CA ASP A 55 -6.95 -0.90 19.83
C ASP A 55 -8.11 -0.51 18.91
N ALA A 56 -7.84 -0.14 17.65
CA ALA A 56 -8.88 0.19 16.67
C ALA A 56 -9.78 -1.04 16.36
N PRO A 57 -10.99 -0.85 15.81
CA PRO A 57 -11.87 -1.94 15.42
C PRO A 57 -11.16 -3.00 14.55
N ALA A 58 -11.34 -4.27 14.92
CA ALA A 58 -10.61 -5.38 14.31
C ALA A 58 -11.25 -5.89 13.02
N ASP A 59 -12.55 -5.68 12.81
CA ASP A 59 -13.30 -6.23 11.68
C ASP A 59 -14.47 -5.30 11.30
N GLY A 60 -15.03 -5.51 10.11
CA GLY A 60 -16.29 -4.89 9.69
C GLY A 60 -16.15 -3.45 9.17
N GLU A 61 -17.30 -2.78 9.06
CA GLU A 61 -17.40 -1.39 8.58
C GLU A 61 -16.62 -0.41 9.47
N ASP A 62 -16.70 -0.57 10.79
CA ASP A 62 -15.98 0.29 11.75
C ASP A 62 -14.46 0.25 11.51
N ARG A 63 -13.91 -0.91 11.13
CA ARG A 63 -12.50 -1.03 10.75
C ARG A 63 -12.21 -0.30 9.45
N VAL A 64 -13.07 -0.45 8.44
CA VAL A 64 -12.90 0.24 7.14
C VAL A 64 -12.90 1.75 7.35
N THR A 65 -13.81 2.26 8.17
CA THR A 65 -13.88 3.68 8.56
C THR A 65 -12.60 4.11 9.29
N SER A 66 -12.15 3.36 10.29
CA SER A 66 -10.89 3.64 11.02
C SER A 66 -9.67 3.69 10.08
N ILE A 67 -9.58 2.78 9.11
CA ILE A 67 -8.50 2.79 8.11
C ILE A 67 -8.63 4.00 7.18
N LEU A 68 -9.84 4.35 6.74
CA LEU A 68 -10.06 5.53 5.89
C LEU A 68 -9.63 6.81 6.60
N GLU A 69 -9.99 6.98 7.87
CA GLU A 69 -9.57 8.11 8.71
C GLU A 69 -8.04 8.17 8.81
N HIS A 70 -7.38 7.03 9.02
CA HIS A 70 -5.92 6.94 9.02
C HIS A 70 -5.30 7.35 7.67
N VAL A 71 -5.86 6.89 6.54
CA VAL A 71 -5.37 7.29 5.21
C VAL A 71 -5.53 8.80 5.00
N LEU A 72 -6.63 9.39 5.46
CA LEU A 72 -6.84 10.84 5.41
C LEU A 72 -5.81 11.59 6.26
N ALA A 73 -5.53 11.13 7.47
CA ALA A 73 -4.52 11.71 8.35
C ALA A 73 -3.12 11.67 7.72
N VAL A 74 -2.69 10.50 7.23
CA VAL A 74 -1.39 10.35 6.54
C VAL A 74 -1.30 11.22 5.29
N ALA A 75 -2.39 11.35 4.51
CA ALA A 75 -2.41 12.25 3.36
C ALA A 75 -2.22 13.73 3.77
N GLY A 76 -2.80 14.14 4.90
CA GLY A 76 -2.59 15.45 5.51
C GLY A 76 -1.14 15.67 5.93
N ASP A 77 -0.53 14.70 6.61
CA ASP A 77 0.86 14.78 7.07
C ASP A 77 1.85 14.89 5.90
N VAL A 78 1.64 14.10 4.83
CA VAL A 78 2.45 14.17 3.61
C VAL A 78 2.35 15.55 2.96
N ALA A 79 1.14 16.11 2.89
CA ALA A 79 0.93 17.43 2.31
C ALA A 79 1.58 18.53 3.17
N ALA A 80 1.49 18.44 4.50
CA ALA A 80 2.11 19.37 5.42
C ALA A 80 3.65 19.33 5.33
N ALA A 81 4.25 18.13 5.28
CA ALA A 81 5.69 17.97 5.10
C ALA A 81 6.18 18.55 3.76
N ALA A 82 5.40 18.37 2.68
CA ALA A 82 5.71 18.94 1.38
C ALA A 82 5.57 20.48 1.36
N ALA A 83 4.60 21.04 2.08
CA ALA A 83 4.43 22.48 2.23
C ALA A 83 5.57 23.10 3.05
N ALA A 84 5.92 22.52 4.19
CA ALA A 84 7.02 22.99 5.03
C ALA A 84 8.35 23.06 4.27
N HIS A 85 8.68 22.01 3.49
CA HIS A 85 9.88 22.02 2.66
C HIS A 85 9.81 23.09 1.56
N ARG A 86 8.65 23.28 0.92
CA ARG A 86 8.47 24.33 -0.09
C ARG A 86 8.67 25.73 0.51
N ASP A 87 8.09 26.00 1.68
CA ASP A 87 8.21 27.28 2.36
C ASP A 87 9.67 27.56 2.77
N TRP A 88 10.39 26.54 3.24
CA TRP A 88 11.83 26.64 3.50
C TRP A 88 12.62 27.01 2.24
N VAL A 89 12.38 26.35 1.11
CA VAL A 89 13.02 26.69 -0.17
C VAL A 89 12.68 28.12 -0.61
N LEU A 90 11.41 28.53 -0.53
CA LEU A 90 10.96 29.86 -0.92
C LEU A 90 11.50 30.96 0.02
N GLY A 91 11.73 30.65 1.29
CA GLY A 91 12.36 31.52 2.28
C GLY A 91 13.89 31.59 2.14
N GLY A 92 14.48 31.06 1.07
CA GLY A 92 15.92 31.11 0.82
C GLY A 92 16.72 30.01 1.49
N GLY A 93 16.07 29.02 2.10
CA GLY A 93 16.73 27.89 2.75
C GLY A 93 17.45 28.24 4.04
N GLU A 94 17.07 29.34 4.70
CA GLU A 94 17.65 29.73 5.98
C GLU A 94 17.25 28.75 7.10
N GLY A 95 18.22 28.37 7.94
CA GLY A 95 18.02 27.41 9.02
C GLY A 95 18.09 25.94 8.59
N SER A 96 17.67 25.05 9.49
CA SER A 96 17.68 23.60 9.23
C SER A 96 16.55 23.21 8.28
N GLU A 97 16.88 22.41 7.26
CA GLU A 97 15.87 21.83 6.36
C GLU A 97 14.83 21.02 7.17
N PRO A 98 13.52 21.22 6.94
CA PRO A 98 12.49 20.47 7.64
C PRO A 98 12.53 18.99 7.26
N ALA A 99 12.34 18.12 8.25
CA ALA A 99 12.32 16.67 8.03
C ALA A 99 11.15 16.26 7.12
N ASN A 100 11.44 15.44 6.11
CA ASN A 100 10.42 14.81 5.26
C ASN A 100 10.66 13.29 5.16
N PRO A 101 10.10 12.49 6.08
CA PRO A 101 10.34 11.04 6.10
C PRO A 101 9.82 10.33 4.84
N TYR A 102 8.80 10.87 4.19
CA TYR A 102 8.16 10.30 3.00
C TYR A 102 8.99 10.39 1.72
N ARG A 103 10.04 11.22 1.71
CA ARG A 103 10.94 11.41 0.57
C ARG A 103 12.37 10.91 0.82
N CYS A 104 12.65 10.34 1.98
CA CYS A 104 13.99 9.90 2.35
C CYS A 104 14.22 8.42 1.94
N PRO A 105 15.14 8.11 0.99
CA PRO A 105 15.42 6.72 0.61
C PRO A 105 15.95 5.87 1.77
N VAL A 106 16.76 6.48 2.64
CA VAL A 106 17.30 5.81 3.85
C VAL A 106 16.15 5.41 4.79
N ALA A 107 15.10 6.23 4.90
CA ALA A 107 13.92 5.87 5.69
C ALA A 107 13.20 4.64 5.12
N GLY A 108 13.14 4.48 3.79
CA GLY A 108 12.61 3.28 3.14
C GLY A 108 13.43 2.02 3.44
N ILE A 109 14.76 2.11 3.35
CA ILE A 109 15.66 1.00 3.67
C ILE A 109 15.49 0.57 5.14
N ASN A 110 15.48 1.54 6.06
CA ASN A 110 15.32 1.27 7.49
C ASN A 110 13.93 0.71 7.81
N ALA A 111 12.87 1.22 7.18
CA ALA A 111 11.52 0.71 7.38
C ALA A 111 11.44 -0.78 7.03
N ARG A 112 12.01 -1.17 5.88
CA ARG A 112 12.06 -2.57 5.45
C ARG A 112 12.81 -3.45 6.45
N ALA A 113 13.96 -3.00 6.96
CA ALA A 113 14.75 -3.75 7.94
C ALA A 113 13.99 -3.99 9.26
N HIS A 114 13.09 -3.08 9.63
CA HIS A 114 12.29 -3.17 10.85
C HIS A 114 10.85 -3.69 10.64
N GLY A 115 10.53 -4.18 9.44
CA GLY A 115 9.17 -4.67 9.13
C GLY A 115 8.09 -3.58 9.17
N ARG A 116 8.50 -2.31 9.00
CA ARG A 116 7.61 -1.16 8.92
C ARG A 116 7.23 -0.87 7.46
N PRO A 117 6.08 -0.25 7.21
CA PRO A 117 5.68 0.21 5.88
C PRO A 117 6.71 1.18 5.28
N ASP A 118 6.94 1.06 3.97
CA ASP A 118 7.82 1.98 3.24
C ASP A 118 7.20 3.40 3.22
N PRO A 119 7.88 4.43 3.76
CA PRO A 119 7.38 5.80 3.74
C PRO A 119 7.07 6.33 2.33
N GLN A 120 7.75 5.84 1.29
CA GLN A 120 7.46 6.24 -0.10
C GLN A 120 6.11 5.69 -0.59
N LEU A 121 5.67 4.55 -0.08
CA LEU A 121 4.33 4.04 -0.33
C LEU A 121 3.28 4.82 0.47
N LEU A 122 3.59 5.20 1.72
CA LEU A 122 2.71 6.07 2.52
C LEU A 122 2.54 7.46 1.90
N ALA A 123 3.58 7.97 1.21
CA ALA A 123 3.51 9.22 0.43
C ALA A 123 2.39 9.23 -0.62
N ARG A 124 1.89 8.05 -1.01
CA ARG A 124 0.81 7.84 -1.99
C ARG A 124 -0.58 7.79 -1.34
N ALA A 125 -0.73 8.13 -0.06
CA ALA A 125 -2.02 8.11 0.65
C ALA A 125 -3.13 8.87 -0.10
N ARG A 126 -2.81 10.02 -0.70
CA ARG A 126 -3.78 10.77 -1.51
C ARG A 126 -4.26 10.01 -2.74
N ASP A 127 -3.37 9.27 -3.41
CA ASP A 127 -3.73 8.46 -4.58
C ASP A 127 -4.67 7.32 -4.16
N VAL A 128 -4.45 6.74 -2.98
CA VAL A 128 -5.32 5.71 -2.40
C VAL A 128 -6.76 6.19 -2.21
N LEU A 129 -6.96 7.42 -1.74
CA LEU A 129 -8.30 8.00 -1.54
C LEU A 129 -9.12 8.07 -2.83
N THR A 130 -8.49 8.06 -4.00
CA THR A 130 -9.19 8.11 -5.30
C THR A 130 -9.90 6.79 -5.65
N TYR A 131 -9.43 5.66 -5.09
CA TYR A 131 -9.95 4.34 -5.42
C TYR A 131 -10.42 3.53 -4.21
N LEU A 132 -10.08 3.95 -2.98
CA LEU A 132 -10.48 3.26 -1.76
C LEU A 132 -12.01 3.09 -1.62
N PRO A 133 -12.86 4.07 -1.96
CA PRO A 133 -14.31 3.89 -1.90
C PRO A 133 -14.83 2.71 -2.74
N ALA A 134 -14.20 2.44 -3.88
CA ALA A 134 -14.57 1.30 -4.73
C ALA A 134 -14.18 -0.06 -4.12
N LEU A 135 -13.21 -0.09 -3.21
CA LEU A 135 -12.77 -1.30 -2.49
C LEU A 135 -13.44 -1.48 -1.13
N ALA A 136 -14.13 -0.45 -0.63
CA ALA A 136 -14.77 -0.45 0.69
C ALA A 136 -16.03 -1.33 0.75
N GLY A 137 -16.52 -1.87 -0.37
CA GLY A 137 -17.59 -2.86 -0.38
C GLY A 137 -17.23 -4.13 0.40
N ALA A 138 -18.22 -4.79 0.98
CA ALA A 138 -18.02 -6.03 1.72
C ALA A 138 -17.38 -7.11 0.82
N PRO A 139 -16.52 -8.00 1.36
CA PRO A 139 -15.95 -9.07 0.56
C PRO A 139 -17.03 -10.07 0.13
N GLU A 140 -17.41 -10.04 -1.15
CA GLU A 140 -18.47 -10.92 -1.71
C GLU A 140 -17.95 -12.31 -2.15
N SER A 141 -16.63 -12.47 -2.26
CA SER A 141 -16.03 -13.70 -2.81
C SER A 141 -16.15 -14.88 -1.83
N PRO A 142 -16.64 -16.06 -2.23
CA PRO A 142 -16.69 -17.25 -1.38
C PRO A 142 -15.30 -17.85 -1.12
N ARG A 143 -14.26 -17.38 -1.80
CA ARG A 143 -12.88 -17.85 -1.63
C ARG A 143 -12.34 -17.50 -0.23
N THR A 144 -11.57 -18.42 0.35
CA THR A 144 -10.86 -18.16 1.61
C THR A 144 -9.65 -17.25 1.39
N THR A 145 -9.20 -16.52 2.42
CA THR A 145 -7.99 -15.69 2.35
C THR A 145 -6.77 -16.50 1.91
N ALA A 146 -6.60 -17.73 2.41
CA ALA A 146 -5.49 -18.61 2.01
C ALA A 146 -5.59 -19.03 0.53
N GLY A 147 -6.81 -19.30 0.03
CA GLY A 147 -7.05 -19.59 -1.39
C GLY A 147 -6.63 -18.43 -2.29
N LEU A 148 -7.06 -17.21 -1.94
CA LEU A 148 -6.70 -15.99 -2.67
C LEU A 148 -5.20 -15.72 -2.68
N ILE A 149 -4.50 -15.92 -1.56
CA ILE A 149 -3.03 -15.77 -1.49
C ILE A 149 -2.33 -16.74 -2.45
N ARG A 150 -2.76 -18.00 -2.48
CA ARG A 150 -2.19 -19.03 -3.35
C ARG A 150 -2.42 -18.70 -4.82
N GLU A 151 -3.64 -18.29 -5.18
CA GLU A 151 -4.00 -17.88 -6.54
C GLU A 151 -3.20 -16.64 -6.98
N LEU A 152 -3.08 -15.63 -6.11
CA LEU A 152 -2.32 -14.40 -6.42
C LEU A 152 -0.85 -14.70 -6.71
N ARG A 153 -0.21 -15.54 -5.90
CA ARG A 153 1.18 -15.95 -6.11
C ARG A 153 1.34 -16.70 -7.45
N ALA A 154 0.46 -17.66 -7.72
CA ALA A 154 0.50 -18.41 -8.97
C ALA A 154 0.31 -17.52 -10.21
N ALA A 155 -0.58 -16.52 -10.13
CA ALA A 155 -0.80 -15.56 -11.20
C ALA A 155 0.44 -14.69 -11.46
N ARG A 156 1.12 -14.21 -10.40
CA ARG A 156 2.37 -13.43 -10.53
C ARG A 156 3.52 -14.24 -11.11
N ASP A 157 3.69 -15.48 -10.63
CA ASP A 157 4.72 -16.38 -11.17
C ASP A 157 4.52 -16.69 -12.66
N HIS A 158 3.28 -16.58 -13.15
CA HIS A 158 2.97 -16.75 -14.58
C HIS A 158 3.25 -15.48 -15.38
N GLU A 159 2.81 -14.31 -14.89
CA GLU A 159 3.10 -13.00 -15.51
C GLU A 159 4.61 -12.77 -15.67
N ASP A 160 5.42 -13.14 -14.66
CA ASP A 160 6.89 -12.98 -14.70
C ASP A 160 7.57 -13.89 -15.74
N ARG A 161 6.93 -15.01 -16.15
CA ARG A 161 7.47 -15.95 -17.16
C ARG A 161 7.11 -15.57 -18.60
N GLU A 162 6.05 -14.79 -18.79
CA GLU A 162 5.58 -14.39 -20.12
C GLU A 162 6.21 -13.08 -20.61
N LEU A 163 7.05 -12.42 -19.80
CA LEU A 163 7.85 -11.29 -20.26
C LEU A 163 8.88 -11.80 -21.28
N PRO A 164 8.86 -11.32 -22.54
CA PRO A 164 9.81 -11.76 -23.56
C PRO A 164 11.24 -11.47 -23.07
N ASP A 165 12.15 -12.41 -23.32
CA ASP A 165 13.56 -12.22 -23.03
C ASP A 165 14.01 -10.94 -23.75
N VAL A 166 14.57 -10.01 -22.98
CA VAL A 166 15.00 -8.69 -23.50
C VAL A 166 16.11 -8.85 -24.54
N ASP A 167 16.74 -10.04 -24.59
CA ASP A 167 17.76 -10.44 -25.57
C ASP A 167 17.19 -10.77 -26.97
N ASP A 168 15.87 -10.89 -27.15
CA ASP A 168 15.23 -11.06 -28.47
C ASP A 168 14.82 -9.71 -29.12
N LEU A 169 15.13 -8.58 -28.47
CA LEU A 169 14.98 -7.27 -29.09
C LEU A 169 16.24 -6.95 -29.91
N ASP A 170 16.19 -7.28 -31.20
CA ASP A 170 17.10 -6.75 -32.22
C ASP A 170 17.02 -5.21 -32.19
N LEU A 171 17.87 -4.61 -31.34
CA LEU A 171 18.04 -3.17 -31.26
C LEU A 171 18.94 -2.73 -32.44
N PRO A 172 18.49 -1.78 -33.27
CA PRO A 172 19.24 -1.31 -34.43
C PRO A 172 20.53 -0.56 -34.08
#